data_AF-W7WHY8-F1
#
_entry.id   AF-W7WHY8-F1
#
_cell.length_a   1.000
_cell.length_b   1.000
_cell.length_c   1.000
_cell.angle_alpha   90.00
_cell.angle_beta   90.00
_cell.angle_gamma   90.00
#
_symmetry.space_group_name_H-M   'P 1'
#
loop_
_entity.id
_entity.type
_entity.pdbx_description
1 polymer ?
#
loop_
_entity_poly.entity_id
_entity_poly.type
_entity_poly.pdbx_seq_one_letter_code
_entity_poly.pdbx_strand_id
1 'polypeptide(L)'
;MSLIDNEPHSATVRAEVQCDVLVLGRPEFARCLPENSSLSYAIMRGLVARLRAADRQIESLALLDVYGRVARALLDMSEEGAEYKLIRNKVSRQDLAKVVGASREMVSRVMKDLEERGFIQTQENGSVHIMERLAHR
;
A
#
# COMPACT_ATOMS: atom_id res chain seq x y z
N MET A 1 -13.39 3.42 11.38
CA MET A 1 -13.52 3.06 12.81
C MET A 1 -14.72 3.78 13.40
N SER A 2 -14.91 5.07 13.09
CA SER A 2 -16.03 5.93 13.49
C SER A 2 -17.43 5.30 13.57
N LEU A 3 -17.80 4.40 12.65
CA LEU A 3 -19.10 3.69 12.70
C LEU A 3 -19.22 2.68 13.87
N ILE A 4 -18.09 2.21 14.39
CA ILE A 4 -17.97 1.20 15.45
C ILE A 4 -17.69 1.85 16.80
N ASP A 5 -16.73 2.78 16.88
CA ASP A 5 -16.29 3.43 18.13
C ASP A 5 -16.97 4.78 18.43
N ASN A 6 -17.70 5.32 17.45
CA ASN A 6 -18.37 6.62 17.53
C ASN A 6 -17.44 7.84 17.62
N GLU A 7 -16.17 7.69 17.25
CA GLU A 7 -15.19 8.78 17.20
C GLU A 7 -15.18 9.49 15.83
N PRO A 8 -14.66 10.73 15.74
CA PRO A 8 -14.45 11.41 14.46
C PRO A 8 -13.63 10.60 13.46
N HIS A 9 -13.73 10.94 12.17
CA HIS A 9 -12.93 10.28 11.14
C HIS A 9 -11.43 10.54 11.36
N SER A 10 -10.65 9.46 11.50
CA SER A 10 -9.20 9.53 11.69
C SER A 10 -8.40 9.80 10.42
N ALA A 11 -9.07 9.82 9.26
CA ALA A 11 -8.46 10.08 7.96
C ALA A 11 -9.49 10.66 6.99
N THR A 12 -8.99 11.37 5.98
CA THR A 12 -9.79 11.81 4.83
C THR A 12 -9.70 10.76 3.72
N VAL A 13 -10.79 10.58 2.96
CA VAL A 13 -10.81 9.76 1.76
C VAL A 13 -11.06 10.67 0.57
N ARG A 14 -10.33 10.46 -0.53
CA ARG A 14 -10.45 11.22 -1.77
C ARG A 14 -10.60 10.24 -2.94
N ALA A 15 -11.50 10.56 -3.87
CA ALA A 15 -11.58 9.85 -5.15
C ALA A 15 -10.46 10.34 -6.09
N GLU A 16 -9.62 9.44 -6.57
CA GLU A 16 -8.55 9.73 -7.54
C GLU A 16 -9.07 9.71 -8.99
N VAL A 17 -10.21 9.04 -9.21
CA VAL A 17 -10.92 8.96 -10.48
C VAL A 17 -12.42 9.16 -10.25
N GLN A 18 -13.20 9.32 -11.31
CA GLN A 18 -14.66 9.32 -11.20
C GLN A 18 -15.14 7.96 -10.66
N CYS A 19 -15.92 7.97 -9.58
CA CYS A 19 -16.39 6.77 -8.89
C CYS A 19 -17.88 6.88 -8.57
N ASP A 20 -18.60 5.77 -8.73
CA ASP A 20 -19.91 5.56 -8.13
C ASP A 20 -19.75 4.87 -6.78
N VAL A 21 -20.44 5.36 -5.75
CA VAL A 21 -20.32 4.84 -4.37
C VAL A 21 -21.67 4.56 -3.75
N LEU A 22 -21.75 3.50 -2.96
CA LEU A 22 -22.91 3.18 -2.13
C LEU A 22 -22.65 3.63 -0.69
N VAL A 23 -23.66 4.24 -0.07
CA VAL A 23 -23.59 4.72 1.31
C VAL A 23 -24.50 3.86 2.17
N LEU A 24 -23.91 3.24 3.19
CA LEU A 24 -24.64 2.56 4.27
C LEU A 24 -24.67 3.48 5.49
N GLY A 25 -25.86 3.90 5.90
CA GLY A 25 -26.04 4.73 7.08
C GLY A 25 -25.74 3.97 8.38
N ARG A 26 -25.47 4.72 9.45
CA ARG A 26 -25.19 4.15 10.78
C ARG A 26 -26.36 3.30 11.31
N PRO A 27 -27.63 3.72 11.23
CA PRO A 27 -28.75 2.91 11.72
C PRO A 27 -28.85 1.57 10.99
N GLU A 28 -28.67 1.57 9.67
CA GLU A 28 -28.74 0.36 8.84
C GLU A 28 -27.57 -0.58 9.15
N PHE A 29 -26.36 -0.03 9.26
CA PHE A 29 -25.18 -0.79 9.67
C PHE A 29 -25.35 -1.45 11.05
N ALA A 30 -25.87 -0.69 12.03
CA ALA A 30 -26.11 -1.20 13.38
C ALA A 30 -27.14 -2.32 13.41
N ARG A 31 -28.18 -2.28 12.55
CA ARG A 31 -29.17 -3.35 12.42
C ARG A 31 -28.58 -4.64 11.85
N CYS A 32 -27.64 -4.53 10.92
CA CYS A 32 -27.00 -5.69 10.30
C CYS A 32 -26.03 -6.44 11.24
N LEU A 33 -25.55 -5.83 12.33
CA LEU A 33 -24.53 -6.41 13.20
C LEU A 33 -25.04 -7.57 14.10
N PRO A 34 -26.15 -7.42 14.87
CA PRO A 34 -26.68 -8.49 15.72
C PRO A 34 -27.29 -9.65 14.91
N GLU A 35 -27.87 -9.32 13.75
CA GLU A 35 -28.61 -10.28 12.93
C GLU A 35 -27.68 -11.17 12.08
N ASN A 36 -26.41 -10.77 11.88
CA ASN A 36 -25.49 -11.45 10.97
C ASN A 36 -24.09 -11.59 11.58
N SER A 37 -23.83 -12.76 12.20
CA SER A 37 -22.52 -13.11 12.76
C SER A 37 -21.40 -13.14 11.70
N SER A 38 -21.73 -13.39 10.42
CA SER A 38 -20.75 -13.40 9.33
C SER A 38 -20.26 -11.99 8.99
N LEU A 39 -21.15 -10.99 9.01
CA LEU A 39 -20.77 -9.58 8.82
C LEU A 39 -19.83 -9.11 9.93
N SER A 40 -20.19 -9.38 11.18
CA SER A 40 -19.37 -9.02 12.34
C SER A 40 -17.98 -9.66 12.27
N TYR A 41 -17.89 -10.93 11.88
CA TYR A 41 -16.61 -11.61 11.70
C TYR A 41 -15.80 -11.05 10.52
N ALA A 42 -16.45 -10.71 9.41
CA ALA A 42 -15.79 -10.05 8.29
C ALA A 42 -15.19 -8.70 8.68
N ILE A 43 -15.93 -7.89 9.45
CA ILE A 43 -15.45 -6.61 9.99
C ILE A 43 -14.25 -6.83 10.92
N MET A 44 -14.34 -7.77 11.88
CA MET A 44 -13.24 -8.08 12.79
C MET A 44 -11.98 -8.51 12.06
N ARG A 45 -12.08 -9.40 11.05
CA ARG A 45 -10.94 -9.78 10.22
C ARG A 45 -10.34 -8.58 9.49
N GLY A 46 -11.18 -7.68 8.97
CA GLY A 46 -10.74 -6.44 8.33
C GLY A 46 -9.97 -5.51 9.29
N LEU A 47 -10.46 -5.37 10.53
CA LEU A 47 -9.77 -4.59 11.57
C LEU A 47 -8.42 -5.20 11.96
N VAL A 48 -8.36 -6.52 12.19
CA VAL A 48 -7.11 -7.23 12.51
C VAL A 48 -6.11 -7.12 11.35
N ALA A 49 -6.56 -7.24 10.10
CA ALA A 49 -5.69 -7.08 8.94
C ALA A 49 -5.10 -5.66 8.87
N ARG A 50 -5.91 -4.62 9.13
CA ARG A 50 -5.46 -3.22 9.18
C ARG A 50 -4.47 -2.98 10.33
N LEU A 51 -4.71 -3.54 11.52
CA LEU A 51 -3.81 -3.43 12.66
C LEU A 51 -2.44 -4.05 12.33
N ARG A 52 -2.42 -5.29 11.81
CA ARG A 52 -1.17 -5.95 11.40
C ARG A 52 -0.43 -5.17 10.31
N ALA A 53 -1.15 -4.52 9.38
CA ALA A 53 -0.54 -3.66 8.37
C ALA A 53 0.10 -2.42 9.00
N ALA A 54 -0.59 -1.78 9.96
CA ALA A 54 -0.05 -0.65 10.69
C ALA A 54 1.20 -1.03 11.50
N ASP A 55 1.21 -2.18 12.19
CA ASP A 55 2.37 -2.66 12.94
C ASP A 55 3.60 -2.84 12.02
N ARG A 56 3.42 -3.46 10.84
CA ARG A 56 4.49 -3.58 9.84
C ARG A 56 4.98 -2.24 9.33
N GLN A 57 4.08 -1.26 9.18
CA GLN A 57 4.45 0.08 8.74
C GLN A 57 5.24 0.82 9.84
N ILE A 58 4.83 0.68 11.10
CA ILE A 58 5.55 1.23 12.26
C ILE A 58 6.95 0.62 12.36
N GLU A 59 7.05 -0.72 12.30
CA GLU A 59 8.33 -1.43 12.26
C GLU A 59 9.21 -0.93 11.12
N SER A 60 8.65 -0.80 9.91
CA SER A 60 9.36 -0.31 8.75
C SER A 60 9.90 1.12 8.94
N LEU A 61 9.11 2.00 9.57
CA LEU A 61 9.52 3.38 9.86
C LEU A 61 10.59 3.46 10.95
N ALA A 62 10.58 2.54 11.90
CA ALA A 62 11.53 2.49 13.00
C ALA A 62 12.87 1.84 12.63
N LEU A 63 12.85 0.80 11.78
CA LEU A 63 14.01 -0.06 11.54
C LEU A 63 14.69 0.14 10.19
N LEU A 64 13.97 0.66 9.19
CA LEU A 64 14.50 0.82 7.84
C LEU A 64 14.76 2.29 7.53
N ASP A 65 15.87 2.55 6.85
CA ASP A 65 16.10 3.84 6.19
C ASP A 65 15.18 4.00 4.96
N VAL A 66 15.20 5.18 4.35
CA VAL A 66 14.30 5.46 3.21
C VAL A 66 14.57 4.52 2.04
N TYR A 67 15.81 4.06 1.86
CA TYR A 67 16.16 3.08 0.84
C TYR A 67 15.42 1.75 1.06
N GLY A 68 15.54 1.18 2.25
CA GLY A 68 14.87 -0.07 2.62
C GLY A 68 13.35 0.03 2.52
N ARG A 69 12.76 1.17 2.93
CA ARG A 69 11.31 1.38 2.84
C ARG A 69 10.82 1.46 1.39
N VAL A 70 11.57 2.13 0.51
CA VAL A 70 11.25 2.17 -0.93
C VAL A 70 11.35 0.78 -1.54
N ALA A 71 12.42 0.03 -1.27
CA ALA A 71 12.57 -1.33 -1.77
C ALA A 71 11.42 -2.24 -1.33
N ARG A 72 11.05 -2.19 -0.04
CA ARG A 72 9.91 -2.93 0.50
C ARG A 72 8.59 -2.54 -0.17
N ALA A 73 8.32 -1.25 -0.33
CA ALA A 73 7.10 -0.78 -0.97
C ALA A 73 7.00 -1.22 -2.44
N LEU A 74 8.11 -1.25 -3.19
CA LEU A 74 8.11 -1.77 -4.55
C LEU A 74 7.79 -3.28 -4.57
N LEU A 75 8.37 -4.06 -3.65
CA LEU A 75 8.07 -5.49 -3.54
C LEU A 75 6.60 -5.74 -3.18
N ASP A 76 6.05 -4.97 -2.25
CA ASP A 76 4.64 -5.05 -1.85
C ASP A 76 3.67 -4.66 -2.99
N MET A 77 4.10 -3.77 -3.90
CA MET A 77 3.34 -3.38 -5.09
C MET A 77 3.49 -4.34 -6.27
N SER A 78 4.45 -5.26 -6.20
CA SER A 78 4.79 -6.15 -7.31
C SER A 78 3.97 -7.43 -7.31
N GLU A 79 3.69 -7.93 -8.51
CA GLU A 79 3.10 -9.24 -8.75
C GLU A 79 4.18 -10.22 -9.24
N GLU A 80 3.99 -11.52 -9.02
CA GLU A 80 4.83 -12.54 -9.64
C GLU A 80 4.65 -12.52 -11.16
N GLY A 81 5.75 -12.31 -11.89
CA GLY A 81 5.83 -12.50 -13.33
C GLY A 81 6.60 -13.78 -13.68
N ALA A 82 6.70 -14.09 -14.97
CA ALA A 82 7.35 -15.32 -15.43
C ALA A 82 8.87 -15.37 -15.12
N GLU A 83 9.58 -14.25 -15.28
CA GLU A 83 11.04 -14.17 -15.08
C GLU A 83 11.45 -13.14 -14.03
N TYR A 84 10.58 -12.19 -13.70
CA TYR A 84 10.83 -11.09 -12.79
C TYR A 84 9.52 -10.66 -12.11
N LYS A 85 9.62 -9.95 -10.99
CA LYS A 85 8.44 -9.34 -10.36
C LYS A 85 8.05 -8.07 -11.11
N LEU A 86 6.77 -7.86 -11.34
CA LEU A 86 6.25 -6.80 -12.19
C LEU A 86 5.30 -5.88 -11.42
N ILE A 87 5.52 -4.58 -11.51
CA ILE A 87 4.52 -3.56 -11.17
C ILE A 87 3.92 -3.06 -12.49
N ARG A 88 2.68 -3.45 -12.79
CA ARG A 88 2.02 -3.14 -14.07
C ARG A 88 1.74 -1.65 -14.27
N ASN A 89 1.42 -0.97 -13.18
CA ASN A 89 1.01 0.43 -13.20
C ASN A 89 2.19 1.37 -12.97
N LYS A 90 2.03 2.61 -13.45
CA LYS A 90 3.01 3.67 -13.22
C LYS A 90 3.24 3.89 -11.73
N VAL A 91 4.50 3.79 -11.29
CA VAL A 91 4.89 4.12 -9.91
C VAL A 91 5.08 5.63 -9.77
N SER A 92 4.05 6.30 -9.27
CA SER A 92 4.12 7.72 -8.92
C SER A 92 5.10 7.95 -7.77
N ARG A 93 6.13 8.78 -7.99
CA ARG A 93 7.10 9.15 -6.95
C ARG A 93 6.44 9.84 -5.76
N GLN A 94 5.38 10.62 -6.00
CA GLN A 94 4.65 11.31 -4.96
C GLN A 94 3.84 10.34 -4.09
N ASP A 95 3.21 9.35 -4.70
CA ASP A 95 2.40 8.38 -3.95
C ASP A 95 3.30 7.39 -3.20
N LEU A 96 4.41 6.98 -3.81
CA LEU A 96 5.43 6.20 -3.12
C LEU A 96 5.99 6.97 -1.91
N ALA A 97 6.24 8.27 -2.04
CA ALA A 97 6.67 9.13 -0.93
C ALA A 97 5.66 9.19 0.23
N LYS A 98 4.35 9.25 -0.08
CA LYS A 98 3.29 9.15 0.94
C LYS A 98 3.32 7.81 1.66
N VAL A 99 3.52 6.71 0.92
CA VAL A 99 3.56 5.35 1.48
C VAL A 99 4.78 5.15 2.38
N VAL A 100 5.97 5.58 1.95
CA VAL A 100 7.21 5.36 2.71
C VAL A 100 7.49 6.41 3.79
N GLY A 101 6.68 7.48 3.86
CA GLY A 101 6.90 8.58 4.80
C GLY A 101 8.23 9.29 4.55
N ALA A 102 8.47 9.76 3.33
CA ALA A 102 9.67 10.51 2.95
C ALA A 102 9.33 11.63 1.96
N SER A 103 10.32 12.48 1.63
CA SER A 103 10.13 13.49 0.58
C SER A 103 10.15 12.85 -0.81
N ARG A 104 9.45 13.48 -1.78
CA ARG A 104 9.44 13.03 -3.17
C ARG A 104 10.85 13.01 -3.79
N GLU A 105 11.69 13.96 -3.42
CA GLU A 105 13.08 14.10 -3.89
C GLU A 105 13.94 12.97 -3.35
N MET A 106 13.75 12.58 -2.09
CA MET A 106 14.47 11.46 -1.50
C MET A 106 14.08 10.13 -2.16
N VAL A 107 12.78 9.90 -2.35
CA VAL A 107 12.29 8.73 -3.10
C VAL A 107 12.83 8.72 -4.53
N SER A 108 12.85 9.87 -5.21
CA SER A 108 13.37 9.96 -6.58
C SER A 108 14.86 9.60 -6.66
N ARG A 109 15.67 10.01 -5.68
CA ARG A 109 17.09 9.62 -5.59
C ARG A 109 17.25 8.12 -5.37
N VAL A 110 16.49 7.52 -4.46
CA VAL A 110 16.54 6.08 -4.20
C VAL A 110 16.11 5.27 -5.44
N MET A 111 15.02 5.66 -6.10
CA MET A 111 14.56 4.98 -7.31
C MET A 111 15.59 5.05 -8.43
N LYS A 112 16.29 6.18 -8.57
CA LYS A 112 17.39 6.33 -9.54
C LYS A 112 18.57 5.41 -9.19
N ASP A 113 18.99 5.35 -7.93
CA ASP A 113 20.07 4.45 -7.51
C ASP A 113 19.70 2.96 -7.70
N LEU A 114 18.44 2.58 -7.42
CA LEU A 114 17.94 1.23 -7.71
C LEU A 114 18.01 0.87 -9.21
N GLU A 115 17.70 1.83 -10.08
CA GLU A 115 17.75 1.67 -11.53
C GLU A 115 19.20 1.61 -12.05
N GLU A 116 20.07 2.51 -11.58
CA GLU A 116 21.51 2.52 -11.92
C GLU A 116 22.23 1.23 -11.49
N ARG A 117 21.78 0.60 -10.40
CA ARG A 117 22.29 -0.70 -9.93
C ARG A 117 21.64 -1.91 -10.62
N GLY A 118 20.66 -1.70 -11.48
CA GLY A 118 19.95 -2.75 -12.20
C GLY A 118 19.00 -3.59 -11.34
N PHE A 119 18.60 -3.09 -10.15
CA PHE A 119 17.58 -3.77 -9.33
C PHE A 119 16.18 -3.56 -9.88
N ILE A 120 15.95 -2.42 -10.54
CA ILE A 120 14.69 -2.13 -11.22
C ILE A 120 14.93 -1.63 -12.62
N GLN A 121 13.94 -1.80 -13.49
CA GLN A 121 13.90 -1.21 -14.81
C GLN A 121 12.53 -0.58 -15.04
N THR A 122 12.50 0.75 -15.23
CA THR A 122 11.26 1.46 -15.58
C THR A 122 11.04 1.39 -17.09
N GLN A 123 9.88 0.89 -17.51
CA GLN A 123 9.50 0.79 -18.92
C GLN A 123 8.86 2.10 -19.41
N GLU A 124 8.80 2.31 -20.73
CA GLU A 124 8.20 3.50 -21.34
C GLU A 124 6.71 3.69 -20.97
N ASN A 125 5.99 2.59 -20.80
CA ASN A 125 4.58 2.59 -20.36
C ASN A 125 4.41 2.89 -18.85
N GLY A 126 5.51 3.09 -18.11
CA GLY A 126 5.54 3.39 -16.69
C GLY A 126 5.56 2.15 -15.78
N SER A 127 5.41 0.94 -16.31
CA SER A 127 5.57 -0.30 -15.53
C SER A 127 7.01 -0.44 -15.03
N VAL A 128 7.19 -1.17 -13.93
CA VAL A 128 8.51 -1.38 -13.31
C VAL A 128 8.78 -2.88 -13.19
N HIS A 129 9.88 -3.32 -13.76
CA HIS A 129 10.40 -4.68 -13.57
C HIS A 129 11.33 -4.66 -12.36
N ILE A 130 11.13 -5.55 -11.41
CA ILE A 130 12.03 -5.78 -10.29
C ILE A 130 12.84 -7.02 -10.61
N MET A 131 14.13 -6.80 -10.85
CA MET A 131 15.06 -7.86 -11.20
C MET A 131 15.40 -8.61 -9.92
N GLU A 132 15.01 -9.88 -9.81
CA GLU A 132 15.69 -10.75 -8.87
C GLU A 132 17.12 -10.87 -9.37
N ARG A 133 18.10 -10.45 -8.55
CA ARG A 133 19.46 -10.92 -8.79
C ARG A 133 19.39 -12.43 -8.70
N LEU A 134 19.33 -13.10 -9.85
CA LEU A 134 19.96 -14.39 -10.01
C LEU A 134 21.39 -14.15 -9.52
N ALA A 135 21.66 -14.56 -8.29
CA ALA A 135 23.00 -14.61 -7.74
C ALA A 135 23.78 -15.62 -8.58
N HIS A 136 24.25 -15.17 -9.74
CA HIS A 136 25.02 -15.97 -10.67
C HIS A 136 26.25 -15.19 -11.10
N ARG A 137 27.32 -15.57 -10.38
CA ARG A 137 28.72 -15.70 -10.79
C ARG A 137 29.55 -14.43 -10.86
#